data_AF-A0A383W739-F1
#
_entry.id   AF-A0A383W739-F1
#
_cell.length_a   1.000
_cell.length_b   1.000
_cell.length_c   1.000
_cell.angle_alpha   90.00
_cell.angle_beta   90.00
_cell.angle_gamma   90.00
#
_symmetry.space_group_name_H-M   'P 1'
#
loop_
_entity.id
_entity.type
_entity.pdbx_description
1 polymer ?
#
loop_
_entity_poly.entity_id
_entity_poly.type
_entity_poly.pdbx_seq_one_letter_code
_entity_poly.pdbx_strand_id
1 'polypeptide(L)'
;MRRGSLLALLHYTRLLGDGQDRAADAITLWTDSGWRQVMTIGLPTFSIRKLEDPEMCVTYEMYKHMFPADDPDLSHMPTGAANTLTHAATQLRTAFTNNLWVPLVPRLKRLCRAWRRKRKQEQVARSDDPSIIDLVRAIETGADYAMEKKMHAAAVEFVTEVRRRLGLPDAGAKLTESYAKRNQQQMLLFLAWLQRRVEALGGKGVRLCPVFSVRRQHVQLDCTTLLHMLSGMRLVPEHLMVKQGEATDWEGVLDLVAGVFEPPCPAKQKGKLQWWGSLSTDGVAASFVYADTRPVSKKGTKTAAAAAAVTSSSRSKGITTATTPALPPPHDLAVVGIDPGRCTIVHAATQVQGTCTLERTLPRKRYRLESGLAQAQAKERRWDTAMIGGAWKQMNQQGGALRSSSLQQLTQHIAAYNSVAEEWWTSAMQRKRAKLRFRTYGGCKRCLDRFFSGLERDVSAAEPNKRLAIAYGAATFSPSGTGKLATPTTAAYRAALRLRSSGAIVEKQNECRTSSSVVTVMEMWRLAGRACGCSWDQHQTRTLLVLAPAHHSSRPRFRWRPLTDPRCQRLAPT
;
A
#
# COMPACT_ATOMS: atom_id res chain seq x y z
N MET A 1 -15.66 -7.11 14.47
CA MET A 1 -14.31 -6.85 13.92
C MET A 1 -13.45 -5.89 14.74
N ARG A 2 -13.85 -4.62 14.99
CA ARG A 2 -13.02 -3.72 15.84
C ARG A 2 -12.89 -4.18 17.30
N ARG A 3 -13.93 -4.82 17.86
CA ARG A 3 -13.94 -5.34 19.24
C ARG A 3 -12.84 -6.39 19.48
N GLY A 4 -12.71 -7.40 18.62
CA GLY A 4 -11.61 -8.38 18.69
C GLY A 4 -10.22 -7.74 18.66
N SER A 5 -10.02 -6.74 17.80
CA SER A 5 -8.77 -5.97 17.78
C SER A 5 -8.54 -5.19 19.08
N LEU A 6 -9.58 -4.60 19.69
CA LEU A 6 -9.49 -3.88 20.96
C LEU A 6 -9.24 -4.82 22.14
N LEU A 7 -9.86 -5.99 22.18
CA LEU A 7 -9.56 -6.98 23.20
C LEU A 7 -8.12 -7.48 23.07
N ALA A 8 -7.65 -7.79 21.86
CA ALA A 8 -6.25 -8.15 21.64
C ALA A 8 -5.32 -7.05 22.16
N LEU A 9 -5.64 -5.77 21.91
CA LEU A 9 -4.89 -4.63 22.45
C LEU A 9 -4.89 -4.57 23.98
N LEU A 10 -6.04 -4.76 24.63
CA LEU A 10 -6.15 -4.79 26.10
C LEU A 10 -5.38 -5.96 26.68
N HIS A 11 -5.52 -7.14 26.08
CA HIS A 11 -4.82 -8.36 26.46
C HIS A 11 -3.31 -8.15 26.43
N TYR A 12 -2.79 -7.62 25.32
CA TYR A 12 -1.37 -7.30 25.23
C TYR A 12 -0.96 -6.25 26.25
N THR A 13 -1.70 -5.16 26.37
CA THR A 13 -1.32 -4.10 27.30
C THR A 13 -1.31 -4.58 28.75
N ARG A 14 -2.24 -5.49 29.12
CA ARG A 14 -2.28 -6.14 30.44
C ARG A 14 -1.08 -7.05 30.67
N LEU A 15 -0.81 -7.98 29.74
CA LEU A 15 0.36 -8.86 29.81
C LEU A 15 1.68 -8.07 29.91
N LEU A 16 1.75 -6.93 29.21
CA LEU A 16 2.88 -6.01 29.28
C LEU A 16 2.97 -5.24 30.60
N GLY A 17 1.88 -5.13 31.38
CA GLY A 17 1.85 -4.56 32.72
C GLY A 17 2.34 -5.56 33.77
N ASP A 18 1.86 -6.80 33.69
CA ASP A 18 2.02 -7.82 34.75
C ASP A 18 3.40 -8.50 34.78
N GLY A 19 4.22 -8.33 33.73
CA GLY A 19 5.57 -8.92 33.66
C GLY A 19 5.82 -9.60 32.31
N GLN A 20 7.08 -9.64 31.85
CA GLN A 20 7.40 -10.10 30.49
C GLN A 20 7.14 -11.59 30.28
N ASP A 21 7.32 -12.41 31.31
CA ASP A 21 7.40 -13.85 31.14
C ASP A 21 6.02 -14.46 30.81
N ARG A 22 4.92 -13.91 31.33
CA ARG A 22 3.55 -14.38 31.02
C ARG A 22 3.06 -13.98 29.63
N ALA A 23 3.62 -12.92 29.05
CA ALA A 23 3.22 -12.45 27.72
C ALA A 23 3.72 -13.37 26.59
N ALA A 24 4.75 -14.16 26.88
CA ALA A 24 5.41 -15.03 25.94
C ALA A 24 4.52 -16.21 25.55
N ASP A 25 3.80 -16.81 26.50
CA ASP A 25 3.10 -18.08 26.30
C ASP A 25 1.72 -17.93 25.63
N ALA A 26 1.11 -16.74 25.71
CA ALA A 26 -0.27 -16.52 25.29
C ALA A 26 -0.46 -16.45 23.75
N ILE A 27 0.53 -15.95 23.00
CA ILE A 27 0.33 -15.53 21.58
C ILE A 27 0.82 -16.56 20.57
N THR A 28 1.80 -17.37 20.97
CA THR A 28 2.30 -18.50 20.15
C THR A 28 1.21 -19.53 19.88
N LEU A 29 0.19 -19.59 20.74
CA LEU A 29 -0.97 -20.46 20.60
C LEU A 29 -2.03 -19.92 19.63
N TRP A 30 -1.89 -18.69 19.11
CA TRP A 30 -2.88 -18.14 18.19
C TRP A 30 -2.68 -18.73 16.79
N THR A 31 -3.22 -19.94 16.65
CA THR A 31 -3.48 -20.60 15.38
C THR A 31 -4.39 -19.74 14.49
N ASP A 32 -4.58 -20.13 13.24
CA ASP A 32 -5.58 -19.48 12.38
C ASP A 32 -7.01 -19.61 12.95
N SER A 33 -7.30 -20.61 13.81
CA SER A 33 -8.55 -20.67 14.57
C SER A 33 -8.60 -19.66 15.71
N GLY A 34 -7.51 -19.46 16.47
CA GLY A 34 -7.41 -18.40 17.48
C GLY A 34 -7.72 -17.01 16.93
N TRP A 35 -7.09 -16.62 15.80
CA TRP A 35 -7.39 -15.34 15.16
C TRP A 35 -8.84 -15.23 14.70
N ARG A 36 -9.45 -16.33 14.24
CA ARG A 36 -10.88 -16.37 13.85
C ARG A 36 -11.80 -16.20 15.06
N GLN A 37 -11.51 -16.86 16.19
CA GLN A 37 -12.27 -16.73 17.43
C GLN A 37 -12.24 -15.29 17.95
N VAL A 38 -11.08 -14.64 17.95
CA VAL A 38 -10.95 -13.22 18.30
C VAL A 38 -11.86 -12.34 17.43
N MET A 39 -12.00 -12.67 16.14
CA MET A 39 -12.88 -11.91 15.24
C MET A 39 -14.36 -12.11 15.51
N THR A 40 -14.74 -13.16 16.23
CA THR A 40 -16.13 -13.39 16.67
C THR A 40 -16.51 -12.61 17.92
N ILE A 41 -15.57 -12.00 18.65
CA ILE A 41 -15.88 -11.22 19.86
C ILE A 41 -16.90 -10.10 19.57
N GLY A 42 -17.99 -10.12 20.34
CA GLY A 42 -19.13 -9.22 20.22
C GLY A 42 -20.22 -9.68 19.24
N LEU A 43 -20.07 -10.85 18.61
CA LEU A 43 -21.13 -11.54 17.89
C LEU A 43 -21.91 -12.46 18.84
N PRO A 44 -23.21 -12.74 18.60
CA PRO A 44 -23.99 -13.70 19.40
C PRO A 44 -23.42 -15.12 19.39
N THR A 45 -22.72 -15.49 18.32
CA THR A 45 -22.07 -16.80 18.18
C THR A 45 -20.75 -16.92 18.96
N PHE A 46 -20.30 -15.82 19.58
CA PHE A 46 -19.11 -15.83 20.41
C PHE A 46 -19.35 -16.67 21.67
N SER A 47 -18.46 -17.63 21.90
CA SER A 47 -18.40 -18.33 23.17
C SER A 47 -17.00 -18.19 23.72
N ILE A 48 -16.89 -17.69 24.94
CA ILE A 48 -15.60 -17.57 25.63
C ILE A 48 -14.91 -18.93 25.74
N ARG A 49 -15.68 -20.02 25.90
CA ARG A 49 -15.17 -21.40 25.96
C ARG A 49 -14.45 -21.85 24.69
N LYS A 50 -14.67 -21.14 23.57
CA LYS A 50 -13.99 -21.41 22.32
C LYS A 50 -12.66 -20.68 22.18
N LEU A 51 -12.30 -19.73 23.06
CA LEU A 51 -11.00 -19.09 23.01
C LEU A 51 -9.91 -20.09 23.40
N GLU A 52 -8.95 -20.30 22.49
CA GLU A 52 -7.80 -21.19 22.72
C GLU A 52 -6.82 -20.67 23.80
N ASP A 53 -6.85 -19.36 24.09
CA ASP A 53 -5.94 -18.69 25.02
C ASP A 53 -6.65 -18.42 26.37
N PRO A 54 -6.28 -19.13 27.47
CA PRO A 54 -6.87 -18.93 28.79
C PRO A 54 -6.67 -17.51 29.34
N GLU A 55 -5.53 -16.88 29.08
CA GLU A 55 -5.25 -15.52 29.54
C GLU A 55 -6.08 -14.49 28.77
N MET A 56 -6.38 -14.78 27.50
CA MET A 56 -7.34 -13.98 26.75
C MET A 56 -8.76 -14.13 27.30
N CYS A 57 -9.14 -15.31 27.80
CA CYS A 57 -10.42 -15.49 28.50
C CYS A 57 -10.49 -14.60 29.74
N VAL A 58 -9.45 -14.60 30.58
CA VAL A 58 -9.39 -13.72 31.76
C VAL A 58 -9.49 -12.25 31.34
N THR A 59 -8.75 -11.86 30.31
CA THR A 59 -8.82 -10.49 29.78
C THR A 59 -10.24 -10.16 29.30
N TYR A 60 -10.88 -11.06 28.55
CA TYR A 60 -12.24 -10.86 28.09
C TYR A 60 -13.18 -10.67 29.27
N GLU A 61 -13.14 -11.55 30.27
CA GLU A 61 -13.99 -11.44 31.46
C GLU A 61 -13.81 -10.10 32.20
N MET A 62 -12.57 -9.62 32.34
CA MET A 62 -12.29 -8.31 32.94
C MET A 62 -12.94 -7.16 32.18
N TYR A 63 -12.99 -7.25 30.85
CA TYR A 63 -13.42 -6.15 29.97
C TYR A 63 -14.72 -6.45 29.22
N LYS A 64 -15.46 -7.50 29.55
CA LYS A 64 -16.64 -7.94 28.78
C LYS A 64 -17.74 -6.87 28.74
N HIS A 65 -17.86 -6.08 29.80
CA HIS A 65 -18.76 -4.94 29.88
C HIS A 65 -18.43 -3.85 28.85
N MET A 66 -17.19 -3.80 28.35
CA MET A 66 -16.75 -2.91 27.26
C MET A 66 -17.01 -3.51 25.87
N PHE A 67 -17.50 -4.74 25.79
CA PHE A 67 -17.81 -5.43 24.54
C PHE A 67 -19.22 -6.03 24.62
N PRO A 68 -20.27 -5.19 24.78
CA PRO A 68 -21.63 -5.72 24.81
C PRO A 68 -21.87 -6.54 23.55
N ALA A 69 -22.50 -7.71 23.72
CA ALA A 69 -23.03 -8.43 22.58
C ALA A 69 -24.00 -7.47 21.89
N ASP A 70 -23.76 -7.20 20.60
CA ASP A 70 -24.88 -6.71 19.82
C ASP A 70 -25.74 -7.96 19.60
N ASP A 71 -27.05 -7.83 19.74
CA ASP A 71 -28.02 -8.92 19.55
C ASP A 71 -28.69 -8.83 18.17
N PRO A 72 -27.99 -8.64 17.03
CA PRO A 72 -28.62 -8.96 15.77
C PRO A 72 -28.72 -10.48 15.76
N ASP A 73 -29.94 -11.01 15.63
CA ASP A 73 -30.18 -12.43 15.43
C ASP A 73 -29.31 -12.96 14.27
N LEU A 74 -28.18 -13.55 14.63
CA LEU A 74 -27.17 -14.11 13.73
C LEU A 74 -27.21 -15.64 13.80
N SER A 75 -28.30 -16.22 14.33
CA SER A 75 -28.58 -17.65 14.25
C SER A 75 -28.51 -18.16 12.80
N HIS A 76 -28.75 -17.27 11.84
CA HIS A 76 -28.60 -17.50 10.40
C HIS A 76 -27.46 -16.66 9.79
N MET A 77 -26.22 -16.85 10.27
CA MET A 77 -25.04 -16.37 9.54
C MET A 77 -25.09 -16.91 8.09
N PRO A 78 -25.03 -16.06 7.05
CA PRO A 78 -25.09 -16.51 5.68
C PRO A 78 -24.01 -17.56 5.38
N THR A 79 -24.34 -18.54 4.55
CA THR A 79 -23.36 -19.46 3.97
C THR A 79 -22.22 -18.65 3.34
N GLY A 80 -20.98 -18.85 3.82
CA GLY A 80 -19.80 -18.06 3.43
C GLY A 80 -19.32 -17.01 4.46
N ALA A 81 -20.08 -16.75 5.53
CA ALA A 81 -19.63 -15.84 6.61
C ALA A 81 -18.33 -16.31 7.29
N ALA A 82 -18.10 -17.64 7.33
CA ALA A 82 -16.83 -18.22 7.78
C ALA A 82 -15.63 -17.78 6.94
N ASN A 83 -15.79 -17.62 5.61
CA ASN A 83 -14.73 -17.13 4.73
C ASN A 83 -14.45 -15.66 4.96
N THR A 84 -15.49 -14.86 5.23
CA THR A 84 -15.33 -13.45 5.63
C THR A 84 -14.56 -13.33 6.95
N LEU A 85 -14.90 -14.15 7.95
CA LEU A 85 -14.18 -14.18 9.23
C LEU A 85 -12.73 -14.64 9.05
N THR A 86 -12.50 -15.66 8.22
CA THR A 86 -11.15 -16.16 7.88
C THR A 86 -10.31 -15.06 7.22
N HIS A 87 -10.86 -14.37 6.22
CA HIS A 87 -10.18 -13.26 5.57
C HIS A 87 -9.86 -12.13 6.55
N ALA A 88 -10.83 -11.77 7.40
CA ALA A 88 -10.65 -10.73 8.40
C ALA A 88 -9.59 -11.10 9.46
N ALA A 89 -9.54 -12.37 9.86
CA ALA A 89 -8.52 -12.94 10.74
C ALA A 89 -7.12 -12.86 10.08
N THR A 90 -6.99 -13.28 8.82
CA THR A 90 -5.73 -13.18 8.06
C THR A 90 -5.25 -11.74 7.93
N GLN A 91 -6.16 -10.80 7.67
CA GLN A 91 -5.82 -9.37 7.63
C GLN A 91 -5.36 -8.85 8.99
N LEU A 92 -6.04 -9.24 10.08
CA LEU A 92 -5.67 -8.88 11.44
C LEU A 92 -4.27 -9.40 11.78
N ARG A 93 -4.02 -10.69 11.54
CA ARG A 93 -2.71 -11.35 11.71
C ARG A 93 -1.61 -10.66 10.91
N THR A 94 -1.86 -10.37 9.64
CA THR A 94 -0.91 -9.67 8.75
C THR A 94 -0.59 -8.27 9.28
N ALA A 95 -1.61 -7.50 9.65
CA ALA A 95 -1.43 -6.16 10.17
C ALA A 95 -0.73 -6.15 11.54
N PHE A 96 -1.00 -7.16 12.39
CA PHE A 96 -0.32 -7.37 13.66
C PHE A 96 1.16 -7.64 13.44
N THR A 97 1.48 -8.63 12.60
CA THR A 97 2.85 -8.99 12.20
C THR A 97 3.60 -7.79 11.63
N ASN A 98 2.96 -7.04 10.72
CA ASN A 98 3.55 -5.84 10.14
C ASN A 98 3.81 -4.75 11.19
N ASN A 99 3.02 -4.67 12.26
CA ASN A 99 3.31 -3.71 13.33
C ASN A 99 4.44 -4.13 14.25
N LEU A 100 4.70 -5.43 14.38
CA LEU A 100 5.90 -5.89 15.08
C LEU A 100 7.15 -5.47 14.31
N TRP A 101 7.17 -5.71 12.99
CA TRP A 101 8.36 -5.57 12.16
C TRP A 101 8.54 -4.19 11.48
N VAL A 102 7.56 -3.72 10.71
CA VAL A 102 7.71 -2.52 9.85
C VAL A 102 8.18 -1.26 10.63
N PRO A 103 7.64 -0.95 11.83
CA PRO A 103 8.10 0.20 12.59
C PRO A 103 9.36 -0.09 13.44
N LEU A 104 9.86 -1.33 13.52
CA LEU A 104 10.93 -1.75 14.43
C LEU A 104 12.17 -0.86 14.30
N VAL A 105 12.68 -0.66 13.08
CA VAL A 105 13.87 0.17 12.85
C VAL A 105 13.66 1.62 13.34
N PRO A 106 12.55 2.31 13.02
CA PRO A 106 12.19 3.57 13.68
C PRO A 106 12.12 3.50 15.22
N ARG A 107 11.66 2.39 15.82
CA ARG A 107 11.62 2.20 17.28
C ARG A 107 13.03 2.05 17.86
N LEU A 108 13.90 1.26 17.23
CA LEU A 108 15.31 1.12 17.58
C LEU A 108 16.04 2.47 17.52
N LYS A 109 15.84 3.25 16.44
CA LYS A 109 16.38 4.61 16.33
C LYS A 109 15.97 5.51 17.49
N ARG A 110 14.75 5.36 18.02
CA ARG A 110 14.29 6.12 19.20
C ARG A 110 14.98 5.65 20.47
N LEU A 111 15.12 4.35 20.67
CA LEU A 111 15.84 3.76 21.79
C LEU A 111 17.30 4.24 21.81
N CYS A 112 18.03 4.11 20.70
CA CYS A 112 19.41 4.58 20.58
C CYS A 112 19.54 6.10 20.83
N ARG A 113 18.56 6.90 20.40
CA ARG A 113 18.51 8.35 20.69
C ARG A 113 18.25 8.67 22.16
N ALA A 114 17.45 7.85 22.86
CA ALA A 114 17.19 8.04 24.28
C ALA A 114 18.44 7.69 25.08
N TRP A 115 19.06 6.55 24.75
CA TRP A 115 20.32 6.10 25.36
C TRP A 115 21.44 7.14 25.22
N ARG A 116 21.69 7.63 23.99
CA ARG A 116 22.72 8.65 23.75
C ARG A 116 22.44 9.97 24.47
N ARG A 117 21.16 10.36 24.59
CA ARG A 117 20.77 11.57 25.34
C ARG A 117 21.05 11.41 26.83
N LYS A 118 20.74 10.26 27.42
CA LYS A 118 21.04 9.97 28.82
C LYS A 118 22.54 10.03 29.10
N ARG A 119 23.36 9.39 28.27
CA ARG A 119 24.83 9.46 28.39
C ARG A 119 25.37 10.89 28.33
N LYS A 120 24.79 11.71 27.43
CA LYS A 120 25.15 13.14 27.33
C LYS A 120 24.79 13.92 28.60
N GLN A 121 23.67 13.60 29.24
CA GLN A 121 23.25 14.22 30.50
C GLN A 121 24.14 13.79 31.67
N GLU A 122 24.57 12.54 31.69
CA GLU A 122 25.47 11.99 32.73
C GLU A 122 26.93 12.48 32.56
N GLN A 123 27.21 13.36 31.60
CA GLN A 123 28.56 13.81 31.23
C GLN A 123 29.53 12.67 30.87
N VAL A 124 29.02 11.48 30.59
CA VAL A 124 29.78 10.31 30.13
C VAL A 124 29.79 10.20 28.59
N ALA A 125 29.19 11.18 27.89
CA ALA A 125 29.26 11.26 26.44
C ALA A 125 30.66 11.69 26.02
N ARG A 126 31.30 10.83 25.22
CA ARG A 126 32.60 11.12 24.65
C ARG A 126 32.44 11.66 23.23
N SER A 127 33.48 12.32 22.72
CA SER A 127 33.49 12.82 21.33
C SER A 127 33.38 11.69 20.30
N ASP A 128 33.70 10.45 20.70
CA ASP A 128 33.67 9.22 19.90
C ASP A 128 32.36 8.40 20.07
N ASP A 129 31.31 8.96 20.69
CA ASP A 129 30.02 8.28 20.81
C ASP A 129 29.48 7.87 19.41
N PRO A 130 29.08 6.59 19.22
CA PRO A 130 28.66 6.10 17.91
C PRO A 130 27.42 6.82 17.40
N SER A 131 27.31 6.93 16.07
CA SER A 131 26.11 7.50 15.46
C SER A 131 24.89 6.62 15.75
N ILE A 132 23.69 7.22 15.71
CA ILE A 132 22.43 6.46 15.85
C ILE A 132 22.32 5.39 14.76
N ILE A 133 22.90 5.64 13.58
CA ILE A 133 22.89 4.70 12.46
C ILE A 133 23.81 3.52 12.77
N ASP A 134 24.99 3.77 13.33
CA ASP A 134 25.94 2.70 13.68
C ASP A 134 25.39 1.80 14.79
N LEU A 135 24.77 2.38 15.82
CA LEU A 135 24.10 1.59 16.88
C LEU A 135 23.00 0.70 16.30
N VAL A 136 22.15 1.23 15.41
CA VAL A 136 21.08 0.44 14.79
C VAL A 136 21.64 -0.64 13.88
N ARG A 137 22.68 -0.33 13.10
CA ARG A 137 23.33 -1.33 12.24
C ARG A 137 23.96 -2.43 13.08
N ALA A 138 24.64 -2.10 14.18
CA ALA A 138 25.20 -3.09 15.11
C ALA A 138 24.13 -4.01 15.69
N ILE A 139 22.97 -3.46 16.08
CA ILE A 139 21.81 -4.26 16.53
C ILE A 139 21.32 -5.19 15.41
N GLU A 140 21.24 -4.70 14.17
CA GLU A 140 20.75 -5.47 13.03
C GLU A 140 21.71 -6.59 12.59
N THR A 141 23.02 -6.32 12.56
CA THR A 141 24.00 -7.20 11.91
C THR A 141 24.82 -8.06 12.86
N GLY A 142 25.01 -7.67 14.13
CA GLY A 142 25.87 -8.40 15.06
C GLY A 142 26.74 -7.49 15.92
N ALA A 143 27.17 -8.02 17.08
CA ALA A 143 28.15 -7.36 17.95
C ALA A 143 29.52 -7.22 17.25
N ASP A 144 29.83 -8.08 16.29
CA ASP A 144 31.06 -8.01 15.47
C ASP A 144 31.17 -6.67 14.74
N TYR A 145 30.05 -6.09 14.27
CA TYR A 145 30.05 -4.75 13.67
C TYR A 145 30.43 -3.67 14.69
N ALA A 146 30.02 -3.82 15.96
CA ALA A 146 30.40 -2.88 17.01
C ALA A 146 31.91 -2.97 17.31
N MET A 147 32.48 -4.18 17.31
CA MET A 147 33.91 -4.43 17.50
C MET A 147 34.73 -3.89 16.33
N GLU A 148 34.31 -4.16 15.09
CA GLU A 148 34.96 -3.65 13.86
C GLU A 148 35.00 -2.11 13.84
N LYS A 149 33.92 -1.46 14.29
CA LYS A 149 33.85 0.00 14.40
C LYS A 149 34.51 0.58 15.64
N LYS A 150 35.21 -0.24 16.44
CA LYS A 150 35.88 0.17 17.68
C LYS A 150 34.95 0.95 18.61
N MET A 151 33.68 0.53 18.72
CA MET A 151 32.73 1.16 19.62
C MET A 151 33.20 1.02 21.06
N HIS A 152 33.00 2.06 21.88
CA HIS A 152 33.36 2.00 23.29
C HIS A 152 32.53 0.92 24.04
N ALA A 153 33.07 0.39 25.14
CA ALA A 153 32.51 -0.76 25.87
C ALA A 153 31.01 -0.62 26.21
N ALA A 154 30.59 0.54 26.70
CA ALA A 154 29.18 0.77 27.03
C ALA A 154 28.22 0.76 25.82
N ALA A 155 28.69 1.09 24.61
CA ALA A 155 27.88 0.95 23.40
C ALA A 155 27.78 -0.52 22.99
N VAL A 156 28.87 -1.28 23.12
CA VAL A 156 28.88 -2.73 22.89
C VAL A 156 27.92 -3.43 23.86
N GLU A 157 27.99 -3.11 25.15
CA GLU A 157 27.09 -3.65 26.18
C GLU A 157 25.62 -3.33 25.87
N PHE A 158 25.32 -2.09 25.48
CA PHE A 158 23.98 -1.68 25.08
C PHE A 158 23.48 -2.46 23.84
N VAL A 159 24.32 -2.62 22.81
CA VAL A 159 23.97 -3.41 21.61
C VAL A 159 23.73 -4.87 21.99
N THR A 160 24.59 -5.46 22.82
CA THR A 160 24.47 -6.84 23.30
C THR A 160 23.19 -7.04 24.12
N GLU A 161 22.85 -6.10 25.02
CA GLU A 161 21.59 -6.12 25.77
C GLU A 161 20.38 -6.13 24.83
N VAL A 162 20.35 -5.22 23.85
CA VAL A 162 19.26 -5.10 22.88
C VAL A 162 19.14 -6.37 22.04
N ARG A 163 20.25 -6.94 21.57
CA ARG A 163 20.27 -8.17 20.76
C ARG A 163 19.82 -9.39 21.56
N ARG A 164 20.28 -9.53 22.81
CA ARG A 164 19.80 -10.58 23.73
C ARG A 164 18.28 -10.48 23.93
N ARG A 165 17.76 -9.27 24.13
CA ARG A 165 16.30 -9.03 24.26
C ARG A 165 15.53 -9.24 22.95
N LEU A 166 16.19 -9.19 21.80
CA LEU A 166 15.63 -9.58 20.51
C LEU A 166 15.67 -11.08 20.25
N GLY A 167 16.31 -11.89 21.12
CA GLY A 167 16.54 -13.32 20.87
C GLY A 167 17.60 -13.57 19.79
N LEU A 168 18.57 -12.66 19.65
CA LEU A 168 19.70 -12.75 18.71
C LEU A 168 21.02 -12.92 19.49
N PRO A 169 21.23 -14.04 20.22
CA PRO A 169 22.44 -14.24 21.02
C PRO A 169 23.68 -14.43 20.14
N ASP A 170 23.54 -15.06 18.97
CA ASP A 170 24.67 -15.37 18.11
C ASP A 170 25.18 -14.11 17.38
N ALA A 171 26.51 -13.97 17.31
CA ALA A 171 27.15 -12.85 16.62
C ALA A 171 26.78 -12.80 15.12
N GLY A 172 26.56 -13.96 14.49
CA GLY A 172 26.15 -14.07 13.08
C GLY A 172 24.66 -13.90 12.79
N ALA A 173 23.79 -13.89 13.80
CA ALA A 173 22.34 -13.80 13.60
C ALA A 173 21.93 -12.38 13.17
N LYS A 174 21.29 -12.27 12.00
CA LYS A 174 20.82 -10.98 11.46
C LYS A 174 19.34 -10.76 11.75
N LEU A 175 19.02 -9.55 12.18
CA LEU A 175 17.65 -9.09 12.33
C LEU A 175 17.03 -8.84 10.93
N THR A 176 16.33 -9.84 10.40
CA THR A 176 15.67 -9.79 9.09
C THR A 176 14.16 -9.84 9.21
N GLU A 177 13.45 -9.50 8.12
CA GLU A 177 11.98 -9.66 8.08
C GLU A 177 11.56 -11.10 8.34
N SER A 178 12.27 -12.06 7.74
CA SER A 178 12.04 -13.49 7.94
C SER A 178 12.30 -13.93 9.38
N TYR A 179 13.27 -13.33 10.07
CA TYR A 179 13.48 -13.57 11.49
C TYR A 179 12.29 -13.05 12.31
N ALA A 180 11.88 -11.80 12.13
CA ALA A 180 10.79 -11.21 12.90
C ALA A 180 9.44 -11.90 12.66
N LYS A 181 9.19 -12.38 11.44
CA LYS A 181 7.99 -13.17 11.11
C LYS A 181 7.95 -14.53 11.79
N ARG A 182 9.11 -15.18 11.98
CA ARG A 182 9.23 -16.48 12.67
C ARG A 182 9.25 -16.34 14.19
N ASN A 183 9.76 -15.22 14.70
CA ASN A 183 9.97 -14.99 16.14
C ASN A 183 9.02 -13.90 16.69
N GLN A 184 7.73 -13.96 16.34
CA GLN A 184 6.76 -12.92 16.70
C GLN A 184 6.63 -12.73 18.22
N GLN A 185 6.72 -13.81 18.98
CA GLN A 185 6.74 -13.83 20.44
C GLN A 185 7.88 -12.99 20.98
N GLN A 186 9.11 -13.32 20.59
CA GLN A 186 10.29 -12.59 21.01
C GLN A 186 10.24 -11.12 20.59
N MET A 187 9.71 -10.84 19.40
CA MET A 187 9.50 -9.47 18.93
C MET A 187 8.54 -8.70 19.84
N LEU A 188 7.47 -9.33 20.32
CA LEU A 188 6.54 -8.67 21.23
C LEU A 188 7.17 -8.40 22.61
N LEU A 189 7.85 -9.41 23.19
CA LEU A 189 8.59 -9.26 24.44
C LEU A 189 9.64 -8.16 24.33
N PHE A 190 10.32 -8.09 23.19
CA PHE A 190 11.26 -7.02 22.91
C PHE A 190 10.58 -5.65 22.89
N LEU A 191 9.39 -5.52 22.28
CA LEU A 191 8.66 -4.24 22.25
C LEU A 191 8.20 -3.82 23.65
N ALA A 192 7.80 -4.78 24.49
CA ALA A 192 7.55 -4.57 25.91
C ALA A 192 8.75 -3.95 26.62
N TRP A 193 9.89 -4.61 26.44
CA TRP A 193 11.15 -4.24 27.05
C TRP A 193 11.59 -2.86 26.57
N LEU A 194 11.57 -2.65 25.25
CA LEU A 194 11.96 -1.42 24.58
C LEU A 194 11.14 -0.25 25.11
N GLN A 195 9.85 -0.43 25.35
CA GLN A 195 8.97 0.61 25.88
C GLN A 195 9.44 1.08 27.26
N ARG A 196 9.56 0.14 28.20
CA ARG A 196 10.02 0.43 29.57
C ARG A 196 11.43 1.00 29.55
N ARG A 197 12.30 0.49 28.68
CA ARG A 197 13.68 0.96 28.53
C ARG A 197 13.72 2.40 28.00
N VAL A 198 12.91 2.74 26.99
CA VAL A 198 12.84 4.13 26.48
C VAL A 198 12.37 5.08 27.57
N GLU A 199 11.37 4.70 28.37
CA GLU A 199 10.87 5.51 29.49
C GLU A 199 11.91 5.69 30.60
N ALA A 200 12.61 4.61 31.00
CA ALA A 200 13.71 4.65 31.96
C ALA A 200 14.92 5.47 31.48
N LEU A 201 15.01 5.74 30.17
CA LEU A 201 15.99 6.63 29.56
C LEU A 201 15.46 8.07 29.39
N GLY A 202 14.32 8.43 30.00
CA GLY A 202 13.68 9.74 29.88
C GLY A 202 13.08 10.02 28.49
N GLY A 203 12.93 8.98 27.67
CA GLY A 203 12.33 9.05 26.34
C GLY A 203 10.81 8.94 26.39
N LYS A 204 10.14 9.55 25.41
CA LYS A 204 8.70 9.32 25.22
C LYS A 204 8.47 7.91 24.72
N GLY A 205 7.48 7.25 25.31
CA GLY A 205 6.98 5.94 24.91
C GLY A 205 6.78 5.77 23.40
N VAL A 206 6.95 4.54 22.96
CA VAL A 206 6.77 4.08 21.60
C VAL A 206 5.40 3.42 21.48
N ARG A 207 4.81 3.49 20.29
CA ARG A 207 3.49 2.92 20.04
C ARG A 207 3.62 1.40 20.09
N LEU A 208 2.98 0.76 21.06
CA LEU A 208 3.09 -0.69 21.27
C LEU A 208 2.31 -1.50 20.23
N CYS A 209 1.17 -1.01 19.79
CA CYS A 209 0.34 -1.74 18.83
C CYS A 209 -0.21 -0.86 17.71
N PRO A 210 -0.52 -1.45 16.54
CA PRO A 210 -1.28 -0.75 15.53
C PRO A 210 -2.72 -0.67 16.05
N VAL A 211 -3.39 0.42 15.75
CA VAL A 211 -4.83 0.36 15.76
C VAL A 211 -5.28 0.07 14.35
N PHE A 212 -5.91 -1.08 14.24
CA PHE A 212 -6.46 -1.59 13.02
C PHE A 212 -7.64 -0.70 12.61
N SER A 213 -7.41 0.16 11.62
CA SER A 213 -8.50 0.44 10.69
C SER A 213 -8.58 -0.78 9.77
N VAL A 214 -9.33 -1.83 10.14
CA VAL A 214 -9.79 -2.78 9.12
C VAL A 214 -10.62 -1.94 8.17
N ARG A 215 -10.01 -1.55 7.04
CA ARG A 215 -10.69 -0.75 6.03
C ARG A 215 -11.69 -1.71 5.39
N ARG A 216 -12.97 -1.33 5.38
CA ARG A 216 -14.09 -2.09 4.79
C ARG A 216 -13.88 -2.52 3.32
N GLN A 217 -12.81 -2.03 2.68
CA GLN A 217 -12.57 -2.11 1.25
C GLN A 217 -12.17 -3.51 0.73
N HIS A 218 -12.10 -4.51 1.59
CA HIS A 218 -11.59 -5.83 1.24
C HIS A 218 -12.34 -6.95 1.99
N VAL A 219 -13.68 -6.94 1.98
CA VAL A 219 -14.37 -8.22 2.13
C VAL A 219 -14.30 -8.87 0.75
N GLN A 220 -13.45 -9.89 0.60
CA GLN A 220 -13.52 -10.74 -0.58
C GLN A 220 -14.85 -11.50 -0.49
N LEU A 221 -15.76 -11.19 -1.42
CA LEU A 221 -16.90 -12.05 -1.69
C LEU A 221 -16.35 -13.16 -2.58
N ASP A 222 -16.24 -14.37 -2.04
CA ASP A 222 -16.06 -15.53 -2.90
C ASP A 222 -17.30 -15.74 -3.77
N CYS A 223 -17.15 -16.51 -4.85
CA CYS A 223 -18.20 -16.72 -5.84
C CYS A 223 -19.47 -17.30 -5.20
N THR A 224 -19.33 -18.17 -4.21
CA THR A 224 -20.44 -18.77 -3.45
C THR A 224 -21.22 -17.73 -2.64
N THR A 225 -20.53 -16.88 -1.87
CA THR A 225 -21.12 -15.80 -1.07
C THR A 225 -21.79 -14.78 -1.98
N LEU A 226 -21.13 -14.40 -3.08
CA LEU A 226 -21.69 -13.50 -4.08
C LEU A 226 -22.96 -14.08 -4.70
N LEU A 227 -22.94 -15.35 -5.08
CA LEU A 227 -24.09 -16.04 -5.64
C LEU A 227 -25.26 -16.10 -4.64
N HIS A 228 -25.01 -16.45 -3.37
CA HIS A 228 -26.04 -16.43 -2.33
C HIS A 228 -26.61 -15.04 -2.09
N MET A 229 -25.77 -14.00 -2.08
CA MET A 229 -26.24 -12.62 -1.97
C MET A 229 -27.14 -12.24 -3.15
N LEU A 230 -26.73 -12.58 -4.37
CA LEU A 230 -27.53 -12.32 -5.59
C LEU A 230 -28.84 -13.09 -5.55
N SER A 231 -28.81 -14.33 -5.07
CA SER A 231 -29.98 -15.21 -4.91
C SER A 231 -30.98 -14.61 -3.92
N GLY A 232 -30.50 -14.20 -2.74
CA GLY A 232 -31.33 -13.55 -1.72
C GLY A 232 -31.91 -12.21 -2.16
N MET A 233 -31.22 -11.50 -3.05
CA MET A 233 -31.73 -10.28 -3.70
C MET A 233 -32.64 -10.56 -4.90
N ARG A 234 -32.89 -11.83 -5.25
CA ARG A 234 -33.63 -12.26 -6.44
C ARG A 234 -33.08 -11.68 -7.75
N LEU A 235 -31.75 -11.55 -7.83
CA LEU A 235 -31.03 -11.06 -9.01
C LEU A 235 -30.48 -12.20 -9.87
N VAL A 236 -30.52 -13.44 -9.38
CA VAL A 236 -30.16 -14.63 -10.17
C VAL A 236 -31.38 -15.04 -10.99
N PRO A 237 -31.28 -15.13 -12.33
CA PRO A 237 -32.34 -15.67 -13.17
C PRO A 237 -32.80 -17.06 -12.71
N GLU A 238 -34.10 -17.35 -12.78
CA GLU A 238 -34.67 -18.64 -12.33
C GLU A 238 -34.01 -19.85 -12.99
N HIS A 239 -33.67 -19.75 -14.28
CA HIS A 239 -32.98 -20.82 -15.01
C HIS A 239 -31.55 -21.10 -14.50
N LEU A 240 -30.92 -20.14 -13.82
CA LEU A 240 -29.64 -20.33 -13.13
C LEU A 240 -29.86 -20.84 -11.70
N MET A 241 -30.97 -20.50 -11.04
CA MET A 241 -31.30 -21.01 -9.70
C MET A 241 -31.42 -22.55 -9.67
N VAL A 242 -31.96 -23.16 -10.74
CA VAL A 242 -32.01 -24.64 -10.88
C VAL A 242 -30.60 -25.24 -10.93
N LYS A 243 -29.69 -24.63 -11.69
CA LYS A 243 -28.29 -25.06 -11.79
C LYS A 243 -27.51 -24.88 -10.50
N GLN A 244 -27.93 -23.97 -9.61
CA GLN A 244 -27.25 -23.80 -8.32
C GLN A 244 -27.39 -25.04 -7.43
N GLY A 245 -28.49 -25.79 -7.54
CA GLY A 245 -28.65 -27.07 -6.85
C GLY A 245 -27.78 -28.19 -7.42
N GLU A 246 -27.35 -28.05 -8.68
CA GLU A 246 -26.56 -29.05 -9.43
C GLU A 246 -25.05 -28.71 -9.46
N ALA A 247 -24.69 -27.45 -9.19
CA ALA A 247 -23.30 -26.98 -9.17
C ALA A 247 -22.58 -27.50 -7.92
N THR A 248 -22.10 -28.74 -8.00
CA THR A 248 -21.33 -29.40 -6.92
C THR A 248 -19.86 -28.98 -6.88
N ASP A 249 -19.35 -28.34 -7.93
CA ASP A 249 -17.95 -27.95 -8.06
C ASP A 249 -17.74 -26.44 -8.32
N TRP A 250 -16.48 -26.01 -8.26
CA TRP A 250 -16.11 -24.60 -8.38
C TRP A 250 -16.32 -24.03 -9.79
N GLU A 251 -16.20 -24.86 -10.83
CA GLU A 251 -16.41 -24.43 -12.22
C GLU A 251 -17.89 -24.12 -12.48
N GLY A 252 -18.80 -24.96 -12.01
CA GLY A 252 -20.24 -24.71 -12.09
C GLY A 252 -20.67 -23.42 -11.38
N VAL A 253 -20.07 -23.12 -10.21
CA VAL A 253 -20.32 -21.85 -9.48
C VAL A 253 -19.79 -20.64 -10.24
N LEU A 254 -18.63 -20.75 -10.90
CA LEU A 254 -18.06 -19.67 -11.72
C LEU A 254 -18.91 -19.38 -12.95
N ASP A 255 -19.40 -20.41 -13.63
CA ASP A 255 -20.28 -20.27 -14.80
C ASP A 255 -21.61 -19.62 -14.42
N LEU A 256 -22.16 -19.98 -13.25
CA LEU A 256 -23.34 -19.36 -12.68
C LEU A 256 -23.13 -17.87 -12.40
N VAL A 257 -22.03 -17.52 -11.75
CA VAL A 257 -21.68 -16.12 -11.46
C VAL A 257 -21.44 -15.35 -12.75
N ALA A 258 -20.75 -15.94 -13.72
CA ALA A 258 -20.55 -15.35 -15.04
C ALA A 258 -21.90 -15.07 -15.72
N GLY A 259 -22.82 -16.03 -15.73
CA GLY A 259 -24.17 -15.89 -16.29
C GLY A 259 -25.03 -14.82 -15.61
N VAL A 260 -24.87 -14.59 -14.29
CA VAL A 260 -25.55 -13.48 -13.60
C VAL A 260 -25.00 -12.12 -14.02
N PHE A 261 -23.72 -12.04 -14.37
CA PHE A 261 -23.07 -10.82 -14.81
C PHE A 261 -22.98 -10.66 -16.33
N GLU A 262 -23.47 -11.63 -17.11
CA GLU A 262 -23.75 -11.39 -18.52
C GLU A 262 -24.78 -10.27 -18.63
N PRO A 263 -24.51 -9.22 -19.41
CA PRO A 263 -25.40 -8.07 -19.48
C PRO A 263 -26.79 -8.54 -19.94
N PRO A 264 -27.88 -8.20 -19.21
CA PRO A 264 -29.22 -8.53 -19.64
C PRO A 264 -29.53 -7.68 -20.88
N CYS A 265 -29.39 -8.31 -22.06
CA CYS A 265 -30.05 -7.99 -23.33
C CYS A 265 -29.08 -8.06 -24.54
N PRO A 266 -29.09 -9.17 -25.30
CA PRO A 266 -28.50 -9.25 -26.64
C PRO A 266 -29.19 -8.36 -27.68
N ALA A 267 -30.41 -7.87 -27.41
CA ALA A 267 -31.29 -7.38 -28.47
C ALA A 267 -31.13 -5.90 -28.85
N LYS A 268 -30.44 -5.05 -28.06
CA LYS A 268 -30.36 -3.59 -28.36
C LYS A 268 -29.00 -2.91 -28.17
N GLN A 269 -27.97 -3.60 -27.68
CA GLN A 269 -26.61 -3.03 -27.64
C GLN A 269 -25.80 -3.54 -28.82
N LYS A 270 -25.60 -2.69 -29.84
CA LYS A 270 -24.66 -2.90 -30.94
C LYS A 270 -23.21 -2.91 -30.39
N GLY A 271 -22.82 -4.01 -29.77
CA GLY A 271 -21.48 -4.26 -29.22
C GLY A 271 -21.54 -5.29 -28.09
N LYS A 272 -20.79 -6.39 -28.21
CA LYS A 272 -20.63 -7.37 -27.12
C LYS A 272 -19.80 -6.73 -26.01
N LEU A 273 -20.44 -6.30 -24.93
CA LEU A 273 -19.77 -6.01 -23.68
C LEU A 273 -19.41 -7.35 -23.03
N GLN A 274 -18.12 -7.67 -22.94
CA GLN A 274 -17.65 -8.87 -22.25
C GLN A 274 -17.26 -8.50 -20.82
N TRP A 275 -17.72 -9.27 -19.84
CA TRP A 275 -17.28 -9.07 -18.46
C TRP A 275 -15.77 -9.27 -18.37
N TRP A 276 -15.06 -8.30 -17.80
CA TRP A 276 -13.59 -8.32 -17.69
C TRP A 276 -13.09 -9.17 -16.50
N GLY A 277 -13.98 -9.92 -15.83
CA GLY A 277 -13.62 -10.72 -14.65
C GLY A 277 -13.25 -9.89 -13.42
N SER A 278 -13.52 -8.58 -13.42
CA SER A 278 -13.15 -7.69 -12.31
C SER A 278 -14.38 -7.15 -11.58
N LEU A 279 -14.49 -7.56 -10.30
CA LEU A 279 -15.42 -7.04 -9.31
C LEU A 279 -14.65 -6.22 -8.28
N SER A 280 -15.08 -5.00 -8.02
CA SER A 280 -14.59 -4.18 -6.90
C SER A 280 -15.75 -3.80 -6.01
N THR A 281 -15.71 -4.15 -4.72
CA THR A 281 -16.76 -3.81 -3.75
C THR A 281 -16.20 -3.03 -2.55
N ASP A 282 -16.99 -2.14 -1.97
CA ASP A 282 -16.69 -1.50 -0.68
C ASP A 282 -17.45 -2.12 0.52
N GLY A 283 -18.08 -3.28 0.29
CA GLY A 283 -18.96 -3.96 1.24
C GLY A 283 -20.39 -3.43 1.25
N VAL A 284 -20.71 -2.38 0.48
CA VAL A 284 -22.07 -1.82 0.34
C VAL A 284 -22.45 -1.59 -1.13
N ALA A 285 -21.48 -1.35 -2.00
CA ALA A 285 -21.66 -1.23 -3.44
C ALA A 285 -20.63 -2.08 -4.19
N ALA A 286 -21.06 -2.72 -5.28
CA ALA A 286 -20.24 -3.49 -6.19
C ALA A 286 -20.07 -2.77 -7.54
N SER A 287 -18.87 -2.79 -8.08
CA SER A 287 -18.52 -2.30 -9.42
C SER A 287 -18.12 -3.47 -10.29
N PHE A 288 -18.80 -3.60 -11.42
CA PHE A 288 -18.48 -4.56 -12.46
C PHE A 288 -17.80 -3.82 -13.60
N VAL A 289 -16.67 -4.36 -14.08
CA VAL A 289 -15.97 -3.81 -15.25
C VAL A 289 -16.29 -4.69 -16.44
N TYR A 290 -16.85 -4.08 -17.48
CA TYR A 290 -17.04 -4.69 -18.78
C TYR A 290 -16.02 -4.10 -19.75
N ALA A 291 -15.43 -4.96 -20.58
CA ALA A 291 -14.65 -4.55 -21.73
C ALA A 291 -15.55 -4.50 -22.95
N ASP A 292 -15.39 -3.43 -23.73
CA ASP A 292 -15.97 -3.33 -25.04
C ASP A 292 -15.08 -4.10 -26.01
N THR A 293 -15.56 -5.24 -26.52
CA THR A 293 -14.79 -6.08 -27.43
C THR A 293 -14.91 -5.62 -28.88
N ARG A 294 -15.51 -4.46 -29.16
CA ARG A 294 -15.52 -3.92 -30.52
C ARG A 294 -14.07 -3.82 -31.01
N PRO A 295 -13.73 -4.42 -32.15
CA PRO A 295 -12.47 -4.08 -32.80
C PRO A 295 -12.51 -2.58 -33.01
N VAL A 296 -11.53 -1.86 -32.44
CA VAL A 296 -11.38 -0.43 -32.66
C VAL A 296 -11.35 -0.25 -34.17
N SER A 297 -12.41 0.30 -34.77
CA SER A 297 -12.44 0.44 -36.21
C SER A 297 -11.25 1.31 -36.57
N LYS A 298 -10.22 0.72 -37.18
CA LYS A 298 -9.12 1.45 -37.78
C LYS A 298 -9.73 2.24 -38.95
N LYS A 299 -10.32 3.39 -38.66
CA LYS A 299 -10.66 4.37 -39.67
C LYS A 299 -9.32 4.91 -40.18
N GLY A 300 -8.88 4.36 -41.31
CA GLY A 300 -7.83 4.94 -42.15
C GLY A 300 -6.48 4.25 -42.05
N THR A 301 -6.30 3.14 -42.77
CA THR A 301 -5.22 2.97 -43.76
C THR A 301 -5.45 1.66 -44.52
N LYS A 302 -5.71 1.78 -45.82
CA LYS A 302 -5.83 0.65 -46.75
C LYS A 302 -4.43 0.05 -46.97
N THR A 303 -4.05 -0.94 -46.17
CA THR A 303 -3.00 -1.90 -46.52
C THR A 303 -3.25 -3.19 -45.73
N ALA A 304 -4.28 -3.93 -46.13
CA ALA A 304 -4.59 -5.25 -45.63
C ALA A 304 -4.31 -6.28 -46.75
N ALA A 305 -3.11 -6.86 -46.76
CA ALA A 305 -2.78 -8.01 -47.59
C ALA A 305 -1.80 -9.02 -46.95
N ALA A 306 -1.33 -8.82 -45.70
CA ALA A 306 -0.26 -9.67 -45.16
C ALA A 306 -0.57 -10.41 -43.82
N ALA A 307 -1.79 -10.35 -43.28
CA ALA A 307 -2.07 -10.88 -41.93
C ALA A 307 -3.05 -12.07 -41.87
N ALA A 308 -3.39 -12.69 -43.01
CA ALA A 308 -4.43 -13.73 -43.06
C ALA A 308 -3.93 -15.19 -43.01
N ALA A 309 -2.63 -15.44 -42.79
CA ALA A 309 -2.05 -16.79 -42.99
C ALA A 309 -1.61 -17.54 -41.73
N VAL A 310 -1.89 -17.08 -40.50
CA VAL A 310 -1.42 -17.76 -39.28
C VAL A 310 -2.53 -17.93 -38.26
N THR A 311 -3.47 -18.82 -38.54
CA THR A 311 -4.32 -19.43 -37.50
C THR A 311 -4.86 -20.77 -37.98
N SER A 312 -4.09 -21.85 -37.78
CA SER A 312 -4.65 -23.19 -37.51
C SER A 312 -3.62 -24.10 -36.84
N SER A 313 -4.08 -24.84 -35.82
CA SER A 313 -3.37 -25.82 -34.98
C SER A 313 -2.35 -25.21 -34.00
N SER A 314 -2.16 -25.68 -32.76
CA SER A 314 -2.58 -26.91 -32.07
C SER A 314 -2.62 -26.65 -30.55
N ARG A 315 -3.36 -27.52 -29.87
CA ARG A 315 -3.65 -27.51 -28.44
C ARG A 315 -2.63 -28.42 -27.74
N SER A 316 -1.70 -27.88 -26.97
CA SER A 316 -0.93 -28.65 -25.99
C SER A 316 -0.62 -27.81 -24.74
N LYS A 317 -0.87 -28.42 -23.57
CA LYS A 317 -0.62 -27.85 -22.25
C LYS A 317 0.89 -27.90 -21.97
N GLY A 318 1.51 -26.73 -21.87
CA GLY A 318 2.85 -26.54 -21.31
C GLY A 318 2.97 -25.10 -20.85
N ILE A 319 3.34 -24.88 -19.58
CA ILE A 319 3.67 -23.55 -19.07
C ILE A 319 5.00 -23.16 -19.69
N THR A 320 4.96 -22.53 -20.87
CA THR A 320 6.08 -21.78 -21.43
C THR A 320 6.08 -20.40 -20.80
N THR A 321 7.22 -20.03 -20.20
CA THR A 321 7.55 -18.65 -19.85
C THR A 321 7.26 -17.76 -21.04
N ALA A 322 6.28 -16.86 -20.91
CA ALA A 322 5.91 -15.93 -21.96
C ALA A 322 7.13 -15.07 -22.31
N THR A 323 7.69 -15.32 -23.49
CA THR A 323 8.76 -14.51 -24.07
C THR A 323 8.24 -13.08 -24.22
N THR A 324 8.82 -12.16 -23.45
CA THR A 324 8.56 -10.73 -23.60
C THR A 324 8.79 -10.36 -25.08
N PRO A 325 7.81 -9.79 -25.80
CA PRO A 325 8.00 -9.41 -27.18
C PRO A 325 9.19 -8.45 -27.29
N ALA A 326 10.06 -8.68 -28.27
CA ALA A 326 11.23 -7.85 -28.51
C ALA A 326 10.81 -6.37 -28.58
N LEU A 327 11.49 -5.51 -27.82
CA LEU A 327 11.25 -4.08 -27.83
C LEU A 327 11.51 -3.56 -29.26
N PRO A 328 10.63 -2.70 -29.81
CA PRO A 328 10.90 -2.05 -31.08
C PRO A 328 12.18 -1.21 -30.97
N PRO A 329 12.88 -0.97 -32.09
CA PRO A 329 14.14 -0.25 -32.05
C PRO A 329 13.95 1.17 -31.46
N PRO A 330 14.98 1.74 -30.79
CA PRO A 330 14.82 2.94 -29.95
C PRO A 330 14.29 4.18 -30.67
N HIS A 331 14.47 4.26 -32.00
CA HIS A 331 14.02 5.38 -32.82
C HIS A 331 12.49 5.43 -33.00
N ASP A 332 11.77 4.33 -32.73
CA ASP A 332 10.32 4.24 -32.87
C ASP A 332 9.57 4.54 -31.57
N LEU A 333 10.27 4.95 -30.51
CA LEU A 333 9.69 5.16 -29.18
C LEU A 333 9.73 6.63 -28.75
N ALA A 334 8.59 7.13 -28.30
CA ALA A 334 8.49 8.38 -27.55
C ALA A 334 8.53 8.04 -26.06
N VAL A 335 9.68 8.28 -25.42
CA VAL A 335 9.93 7.88 -24.03
C VAL A 335 9.53 8.99 -23.07
N VAL A 336 8.52 8.72 -22.24
CA VAL A 336 8.08 9.61 -21.16
C VAL A 336 8.57 9.10 -19.82
N GLY A 337 9.38 9.90 -19.15
CA GLY A 337 9.76 9.68 -17.74
C GLY A 337 8.66 10.20 -16.81
N ILE A 338 8.22 9.35 -15.87
CA ILE A 338 7.22 9.72 -14.87
C ILE A 338 7.80 9.61 -13.46
N ASP A 339 7.74 10.71 -12.71
CA ASP A 339 8.11 10.76 -11.29
C ASP A 339 6.86 10.96 -10.41
N PRO A 340 6.51 9.97 -9.57
CA PRO A 340 5.46 10.12 -8.57
C PRO A 340 5.97 10.92 -7.36
N GLY A 341 5.57 12.19 -7.29
CA GLY A 341 6.11 13.14 -6.33
C GLY A 341 5.45 13.21 -4.94
N ARG A 342 6.14 13.93 -4.04
CA ARG A 342 5.62 14.41 -2.74
C ARG A 342 4.81 15.71 -2.83
N CYS A 343 4.82 16.41 -3.96
CA CYS A 343 4.08 17.67 -4.14
C CYS A 343 3.03 17.55 -5.26
N THR A 344 3.35 16.75 -6.27
CA THR A 344 2.50 16.39 -7.41
C THR A 344 2.02 14.94 -7.28
N ILE A 345 0.94 14.58 -7.97
CA ILE A 345 0.52 13.17 -8.09
C ILE A 345 1.35 12.48 -9.16
N VAL A 346 1.52 13.16 -10.29
CA VAL A 346 2.30 12.73 -11.45
C VAL A 346 3.02 13.95 -12.00
N HIS A 347 4.29 13.81 -12.30
CA HIS A 347 5.04 14.72 -13.15
C HIS A 347 5.63 13.90 -14.30
N ALA A 348 5.22 14.22 -15.51
CA ALA A 348 5.63 13.54 -16.73
C ALA A 348 6.46 14.50 -17.57
N ALA A 349 7.60 14.02 -18.05
CA ALA A 349 8.50 14.77 -18.92
C ALA A 349 8.96 13.87 -20.07
N THR A 350 9.04 14.42 -21.28
CA THR A 350 9.63 13.75 -22.45
C THR A 350 10.50 14.72 -23.23
N GLN A 351 11.52 14.16 -23.87
CA GLN A 351 12.37 14.85 -24.82
C GLN A 351 11.76 14.69 -26.22
N VAL A 352 11.55 15.80 -26.94
CA VAL A 352 11.11 15.82 -28.34
C VAL A 352 12.26 16.41 -29.13
N GLN A 353 12.73 15.70 -30.17
CA GLN A 353 13.82 16.16 -31.05
C GLN A 353 15.07 16.67 -30.30
N GLY A 354 15.49 15.98 -29.24
CA GLY A 354 16.69 16.35 -28.49
C GLY A 354 16.52 17.50 -27.49
N THR A 355 15.35 18.12 -27.36
CA THR A 355 15.05 19.14 -26.34
C THR A 355 13.93 18.68 -25.40
N CYS A 356 14.04 18.98 -24.10
CA CYS A 356 12.96 18.69 -23.15
C CYS A 356 11.84 19.71 -23.34
N THR A 357 10.74 19.30 -23.95
CA THR A 357 9.72 20.25 -24.45
C THR A 357 8.32 19.95 -23.96
N LEU A 358 7.98 18.69 -23.67
CA LEU A 358 6.66 18.35 -23.17
C LEU A 358 6.71 17.97 -21.68
N GLU A 359 6.23 18.89 -20.85
CA GLU A 359 6.04 18.69 -19.42
C GLU A 359 4.54 18.68 -19.09
N ARG A 360 4.07 17.62 -18.44
CA ARG A 360 2.69 17.53 -17.95
C ARG A 360 2.66 17.14 -16.49
N THR A 361 2.07 18.02 -15.68
CA THR A 361 1.99 17.83 -14.23
C THR A 361 0.54 17.69 -13.77
N LEU A 362 0.28 16.72 -12.87
CA LEU A 362 -0.97 16.61 -12.11
C LEU A 362 -0.73 17.03 -10.66
N PRO A 363 -0.99 18.30 -10.28
CA PRO A 363 -0.84 18.75 -8.90
C PRO A 363 -1.83 18.06 -7.96
N ARG A 364 -1.44 17.88 -6.69
CA ARG A 364 -2.31 17.31 -5.65
C ARG A 364 -3.63 18.08 -5.48
N LYS A 365 -3.56 19.42 -5.51
CA LYS A 365 -4.74 20.29 -5.37
C LYS A 365 -5.74 20.02 -6.50
N ARG A 366 -5.25 19.97 -7.74
CA ARG A 366 -6.04 19.66 -8.94
C ARG A 366 -6.68 18.27 -8.84
N TYR A 367 -5.88 17.25 -8.53
CA TYR A 367 -6.39 15.88 -8.36
C TYR A 367 -7.50 15.79 -7.32
N ARG A 368 -7.35 16.40 -6.15
CA ARG A 368 -8.36 16.36 -5.08
C ARG A 368 -9.64 17.10 -5.41
N LEU A 369 -9.54 18.16 -6.19
CA LEU A 369 -10.68 18.92 -6.70
C LEU A 369 -11.41 18.11 -7.77
N GLU A 370 -10.71 17.69 -8.82
CA GLU A 370 -11.30 16.99 -9.97
C GLU A 370 -11.82 15.59 -9.64
N SER A 371 -11.20 14.88 -8.67
CA SER A 371 -11.69 13.58 -8.20
C SER A 371 -12.90 13.69 -7.27
N GLY A 372 -13.24 14.89 -6.80
CA GLY A 372 -14.28 15.11 -5.79
C GLY A 372 -13.87 14.71 -4.36
N LEU A 373 -12.60 14.37 -4.11
CA LEU A 373 -12.10 14.03 -2.76
C LEU A 373 -12.32 15.17 -1.75
N ALA A 374 -12.06 16.43 -2.16
CA ALA A 374 -12.23 17.57 -1.26
C ALA A 374 -13.70 17.75 -0.84
N GLN A 375 -14.62 17.67 -1.80
CA GLN A 375 -16.06 17.75 -1.54
C GLN A 375 -16.55 16.57 -0.70
N ALA A 376 -16.06 15.36 -0.97
CA ALA A 376 -16.41 14.18 -0.20
C ALA A 376 -15.97 14.30 1.26
N GLN A 377 -14.74 14.74 1.51
CA GLN A 377 -14.26 14.98 2.87
C GLN A 377 -15.06 16.06 3.60
N ALA A 378 -15.45 17.13 2.90
CA ALA A 378 -16.31 18.17 3.50
C ALA A 378 -17.69 17.61 3.88
N LYS A 379 -18.29 16.76 3.03
CA LYS A 379 -19.56 16.09 3.32
C LYS A 379 -19.45 15.11 4.48
N GLU A 380 -18.41 14.27 4.50
CA GLU A 380 -18.14 13.35 5.61
C GLU A 380 -17.98 14.12 6.92
N ARG A 381 -17.18 15.19 6.93
CA ARG A 381 -17.03 16.04 8.11
C ARG A 381 -18.36 16.60 8.58
N ARG A 382 -19.22 17.11 7.69
CA ARG A 382 -20.55 17.61 8.07
C ARG A 382 -21.42 16.52 8.70
N TRP A 383 -21.42 15.31 8.12
CA TRP A 383 -22.15 14.17 8.69
C TRP A 383 -21.59 13.73 10.04
N ASP A 384 -20.26 13.81 10.21
CA ASP A 384 -19.58 13.47 11.46
C ASP A 384 -19.78 14.57 12.53
N THR A 385 -19.79 15.86 12.15
CA THR A 385 -20.01 16.97 13.08
C THR A 385 -21.41 16.93 13.70
N ALA A 386 -22.43 16.59 12.89
CA ALA A 386 -23.80 16.49 13.36
C ALA A 386 -24.04 15.31 14.33
N MET A 387 -23.20 14.26 14.26
CA MET A 387 -23.37 13.07 15.09
C MET A 387 -22.41 12.97 16.26
N ILE A 388 -21.16 13.40 16.08
CA ILE A 388 -20.07 12.97 16.96
C ILE A 388 -19.46 14.16 17.75
N GLY A 389 -20.27 15.20 18.00
CA GLY A 389 -19.89 16.50 18.58
C GLY A 389 -18.75 16.47 19.63
N GLY A 390 -19.09 16.48 20.91
CA GLY A 390 -18.12 16.50 22.01
C GLY A 390 -17.31 15.20 22.14
N ALA A 391 -17.94 14.05 21.91
CA ALA A 391 -17.33 12.74 22.10
C ALA A 391 -16.17 12.45 21.13
N TRP A 392 -16.25 12.83 19.85
CA TRP A 392 -15.09 12.72 18.94
C TRP A 392 -14.00 13.71 19.31
N LYS A 393 -14.38 14.90 19.79
CA LYS A 393 -13.44 15.89 20.28
C LYS A 393 -12.70 15.32 21.49
N GLN A 394 -13.39 14.71 22.45
CA GLN A 394 -12.82 14.04 23.61
C GLN A 394 -11.92 12.86 23.21
N MET A 395 -12.40 12.01 22.29
CA MET A 395 -11.63 10.94 21.66
C MET A 395 -10.40 11.44 20.91
N ASN A 396 -10.31 12.71 20.50
CA ASN A 396 -9.14 13.32 19.83
C ASN A 396 -8.28 14.19 20.76
N GLN A 397 -8.86 14.84 21.76
CA GLN A 397 -8.26 15.82 22.67
C GLN A 397 -7.49 15.16 23.82
N GLN A 398 -7.98 14.04 24.37
CA GLN A 398 -7.33 13.30 25.46
C GLN A 398 -6.14 12.45 24.97
N GLY A 399 -5.33 12.99 24.06
CA GLY A 399 -4.26 12.21 23.41
C GLY A 399 -4.80 11.19 22.40
N GLY A 400 -5.96 11.49 21.81
CA GLY A 400 -6.83 10.69 20.96
C GLY A 400 -6.31 9.95 19.73
N ALA A 401 -5.01 9.88 19.64
CA ALA A 401 -4.39 8.75 19.08
C ALA A 401 -4.75 7.47 19.86
N LEU A 402 -5.42 6.56 19.18
CA LEU A 402 -5.26 5.09 19.22
C LEU A 402 -3.77 4.63 19.11
N ARG A 403 -2.88 5.35 19.80
CA ARG A 403 -1.41 5.32 19.76
C ARG A 403 -0.84 5.69 21.14
N SER A 404 -1.62 5.52 22.19
CA SER A 404 -1.14 5.63 23.57
C SER A 404 -0.26 4.42 23.92
N SER A 405 0.69 4.62 24.83
CA SER A 405 1.45 3.56 25.50
C SER A 405 0.90 3.19 26.88
N SER A 406 -0.23 3.78 27.30
CA SER A 406 -0.83 3.61 28.62
C SER A 406 -2.15 2.83 28.55
N LEU A 407 -2.31 1.83 29.43
CA LEU A 407 -3.54 1.05 29.58
C LEU A 407 -4.72 1.95 29.96
N GLN A 408 -4.51 2.92 30.84
CA GLN A 408 -5.53 3.86 31.28
C GLN A 408 -6.08 4.68 30.11
N GLN A 409 -5.18 5.23 29.29
CA GLN A 409 -5.57 6.01 28.10
C GLN A 409 -6.27 5.13 27.05
N LEU A 410 -5.86 3.86 26.90
CA LEU A 410 -6.54 2.91 26.03
C LEU A 410 -7.96 2.59 26.54
N THR A 411 -8.12 2.36 27.84
CA THR A 411 -9.42 2.07 28.47
C THR A 411 -10.37 3.27 28.33
N GLN A 412 -9.88 4.48 28.59
CA GLN A 412 -10.60 5.74 28.35
C GLN A 412 -11.03 5.87 26.89
N HIS A 413 -10.14 5.54 25.95
CA HIS A 413 -10.46 5.57 24.53
C HIS A 413 -11.57 4.57 24.16
N ILE A 414 -11.51 3.34 24.68
CA ILE A 414 -12.53 2.32 24.37
C ILE A 414 -13.87 2.71 24.98
N ALA A 415 -13.90 3.22 26.23
CA ALA A 415 -15.12 3.73 26.84
C ALA A 415 -15.76 4.86 26.01
N ALA A 416 -14.94 5.84 25.59
CA ALA A 416 -15.40 6.93 24.73
C ALA A 416 -15.80 6.47 23.32
N TYR A 417 -15.21 5.40 22.79
CA TYR A 417 -15.62 4.81 21.52
C TYR A 417 -16.96 4.09 21.64
N ASN A 418 -17.14 3.28 22.69
CA ASN A 418 -18.36 2.51 22.91
C ASN A 418 -19.59 3.41 23.07
N SER A 419 -19.43 4.55 23.75
CA SER A 419 -20.54 5.52 23.92
C SER A 419 -21.05 6.12 22.61
N VAL A 420 -20.27 6.06 21.53
CA VAL A 420 -20.68 6.56 20.20
C VAL A 420 -20.73 5.47 19.14
N ALA A 421 -20.39 4.22 19.48
CA ALA A 421 -20.11 3.18 18.49
C ALA A 421 -21.36 2.86 17.67
N GLU A 422 -22.50 2.68 18.31
CA GLU A 422 -23.76 2.33 17.67
C GLU A 422 -24.23 3.42 16.70
N GLU A 423 -24.37 4.66 17.18
CA GLU A 423 -24.73 5.81 16.34
C GLU A 423 -23.75 5.99 15.18
N TRP A 424 -22.45 5.86 15.45
CA TRP A 424 -21.42 5.96 14.43
C TRP A 424 -21.53 4.85 13.39
N TRP A 425 -21.76 3.60 13.78
CA TRP A 425 -21.94 2.50 12.84
C TRP A 425 -23.22 2.64 12.03
N THR A 426 -24.34 2.98 12.66
CA THR A 426 -25.61 3.30 12.00
C THR A 426 -25.39 4.36 10.93
N SER A 427 -24.67 5.44 11.25
CA SER A 427 -24.24 6.47 10.28
C SER A 427 -23.34 5.95 9.18
N ALA A 428 -22.29 5.24 9.58
CA ALA A 428 -21.20 4.83 8.71
C ALA A 428 -21.69 3.79 7.68
N MET A 429 -22.73 3.03 8.02
CA MET A 429 -23.40 2.04 7.17
C MET A 429 -24.49 2.64 6.28
N GLN A 430 -24.85 3.93 6.45
CA GLN A 430 -25.85 4.56 5.58
C GLN A 430 -25.42 4.52 4.11
N ARG A 431 -26.38 4.19 3.23
CA ARG A 431 -26.21 4.12 1.78
C ARG A 431 -25.61 5.40 1.18
N LYS A 432 -25.89 6.57 1.77
CA LYS A 432 -25.33 7.87 1.33
C LYS A 432 -23.81 7.93 1.42
N ARG A 433 -23.19 7.33 2.44
CA ARG A 433 -21.73 7.28 2.61
C ARG A 433 -21.09 6.30 1.62
N ALA A 434 -21.71 5.15 1.40
CA ALA A 434 -21.27 4.21 0.38
C ALA A 434 -21.31 4.82 -1.03
N LYS A 435 -22.43 5.46 -1.40
CA LYS A 435 -22.57 6.22 -2.65
C LYS A 435 -21.47 7.28 -2.79
N LEU A 436 -21.16 8.01 -1.72
CA LEU A 436 -20.08 9.00 -1.73
C LEU A 436 -18.72 8.36 -1.99
N ARG A 437 -18.35 7.30 -1.26
CA ARG A 437 -17.09 6.57 -1.47
C ARG A 437 -16.96 6.03 -2.89
N PHE A 438 -18.02 5.43 -3.41
CA PHE A 438 -18.05 4.91 -4.77
C PHE A 438 -17.86 6.02 -5.81
N ARG A 439 -18.58 7.15 -5.66
CA ARG A 439 -18.42 8.32 -6.52
C ARG A 439 -17.00 8.87 -6.48
N THR A 440 -16.40 8.96 -5.29
CA THR A 440 -15.01 9.42 -5.11
C THR A 440 -14.02 8.45 -5.73
N TYR A 441 -14.20 7.14 -5.57
CA TYR A 441 -13.38 6.13 -6.23
C TYR A 441 -13.40 6.29 -7.76
N GLY A 442 -14.61 6.39 -8.35
CA GLY A 442 -14.77 6.63 -9.78
C GLY A 442 -14.17 7.98 -10.22
N GLY A 443 -14.31 9.03 -9.41
CA GLY A 443 -13.71 10.35 -9.66
C GLY A 443 -12.18 10.32 -9.67
N CYS A 444 -11.58 9.63 -8.69
CA CYS A 444 -10.13 9.39 -8.62
C CYS A 444 -9.62 8.67 -9.86
N LYS A 445 -10.33 7.61 -10.30
CA LYS A 445 -9.99 6.85 -11.51
C LYS A 445 -10.08 7.73 -12.76
N ARG A 446 -11.21 8.41 -12.98
CA ARG A 446 -11.42 9.30 -14.14
C ARG A 446 -10.41 10.43 -14.22
N CYS A 447 -10.02 11.03 -13.09
CA CYS A 447 -9.02 12.10 -13.09
C CYS A 447 -7.65 11.60 -13.56
N LEU A 448 -7.23 10.41 -13.12
CA LEU A 448 -5.99 9.79 -13.58
C LEU A 448 -6.09 9.38 -15.06
N ASP A 449 -7.18 8.74 -15.47
CA ASP A 449 -7.38 8.33 -16.87
C ASP A 449 -7.34 9.55 -17.81
N ARG A 450 -8.04 10.64 -17.46
CA ARG A 450 -7.98 11.89 -18.22
C ARG A 450 -6.58 12.47 -18.29
N PHE A 451 -5.80 12.37 -17.20
CA PHE A 451 -4.41 12.83 -17.21
C PHE A 451 -3.58 12.02 -18.22
N PHE A 452 -3.64 10.70 -18.15
CA PHE A 452 -2.84 9.78 -18.97
C PHE A 452 -3.28 9.77 -20.45
N SER A 453 -4.58 9.79 -20.75
CA SER A 453 -5.06 9.95 -22.13
C SER A 453 -4.75 11.35 -22.70
N GLY A 454 -4.64 12.36 -21.83
CA GLY A 454 -4.13 13.68 -22.23
C GLY A 454 -2.64 13.62 -22.58
N LEU A 455 -1.84 12.96 -21.73
CA LEU A 455 -0.42 12.75 -21.97
C LEU A 455 -0.16 12.00 -23.28
N GLU A 456 -0.87 10.89 -23.50
CA GLU A 456 -0.77 10.11 -24.74
C GLU A 456 -1.08 10.96 -25.98
N ARG A 457 -2.17 11.73 -25.94
CA ARG A 457 -2.54 12.64 -27.04
C ARG A 457 -1.47 13.70 -27.29
N ASP A 458 -0.94 14.32 -26.24
CA ASP A 458 0.09 15.35 -26.36
C ASP A 458 1.38 14.77 -26.98
N VAL A 459 1.77 13.55 -26.57
CA VAL A 459 2.94 12.85 -27.13
C VAL A 459 2.70 12.44 -28.57
N SER A 460 1.55 11.86 -28.90
CA SER A 460 1.21 11.49 -30.28
C SER A 460 1.10 12.71 -31.19
N ALA A 461 0.72 13.88 -30.68
CA ALA A 461 0.73 15.11 -31.46
C ALA A 461 2.16 15.61 -31.74
N ALA A 462 3.07 15.47 -30.75
CA ALA A 462 4.46 15.88 -30.89
C ALA A 462 5.31 14.89 -31.72
N GLU A 463 5.01 13.59 -31.63
CA GLU A 463 5.78 12.48 -32.20
C GLU A 463 4.82 11.45 -32.84
N PRO A 464 4.13 11.78 -33.95
CA PRO A 464 3.01 11.00 -34.49
C PRO A 464 3.38 9.59 -34.98
N ASN A 465 4.64 9.38 -35.35
CA ASN A 465 5.13 8.09 -35.85
C ASN A 465 5.73 7.20 -34.75
N LYS A 466 5.78 7.67 -33.50
CA LYS A 466 6.39 6.94 -32.40
C LYS A 466 5.37 6.33 -31.47
N ARG A 467 5.67 5.14 -30.96
CA ARG A 467 4.89 4.49 -29.92
C ARG A 467 5.27 5.06 -28.56
N LEU A 468 4.27 5.29 -27.71
CA LEU A 468 4.48 5.78 -26.36
C LEU A 468 5.12 4.70 -25.49
N ALA A 469 6.26 5.03 -24.88
CA ALA A 469 6.91 4.24 -23.84
C ALA A 469 6.97 5.04 -22.53
N ILE A 470 6.39 4.52 -21.46
CA ILE A 470 6.35 5.18 -20.16
C ILE A 470 7.33 4.48 -19.21
N ALA A 471 8.34 5.22 -18.77
CA ALA A 471 9.21 4.82 -17.68
C ALA A 471 8.68 5.39 -16.35
N TYR A 472 7.99 4.54 -15.59
CA TYR A 472 7.34 4.93 -14.34
C TYR A 472 8.26 4.70 -13.15
N GLY A 473 8.66 5.76 -12.46
CA GLY A 473 9.49 5.67 -11.27
C GLY A 473 8.87 4.81 -10.18
N ALA A 474 9.64 3.90 -9.60
CA ALA A 474 9.27 3.06 -8.48
C ALA A 474 9.27 3.89 -7.19
N ALA A 475 8.36 4.87 -7.12
CA ALA A 475 7.94 5.44 -5.86
C ALA A 475 7.05 4.43 -5.10
N THR A 476 7.65 3.30 -4.71
CA THR A 476 7.07 2.39 -3.71
C THR A 476 7.18 2.97 -2.30
N PHE A 477 7.87 4.12 -2.13
CA PHE A 477 7.87 4.84 -0.86
C PHE A 477 6.46 5.35 -0.55
N SER A 478 6.02 5.16 0.70
CA SER A 478 4.76 5.74 1.17
C SER A 478 4.83 7.27 1.05
N PRO A 479 4.04 7.91 0.17
CA PRO A 479 4.15 9.33 -0.09
C PRO A 479 3.51 10.19 1.01
N SER A 480 3.01 9.56 2.07
CA SER A 480 2.44 10.23 3.24
C SER A 480 3.51 10.47 4.31
N GLY A 481 4.07 11.68 4.32
CA GLY A 481 4.70 12.21 5.53
C GLY A 481 3.66 12.65 6.55
N THR A 482 4.03 12.77 7.82
CA THR A 482 3.17 13.35 8.86
C THR A 482 2.66 14.73 8.41
N GLY A 483 1.34 14.97 8.52
CA GLY A 483 0.71 16.22 8.09
C GLY A 483 0.55 16.39 6.57
N LYS A 484 1.05 15.45 5.75
CA LYS A 484 0.92 15.51 4.29
C LYS A 484 -0.24 14.65 3.81
N LEU A 485 -0.94 15.14 2.80
CA LEU A 485 -1.98 14.40 2.11
C LEU A 485 -1.36 13.22 1.35
N ALA A 486 -1.99 12.05 1.42
CA ALA A 486 -1.53 10.86 0.72
C ALA A 486 -1.56 11.05 -0.81
N THR A 487 -0.52 10.59 -1.51
CA THR A 487 -0.49 10.47 -2.97
C THR A 487 -0.91 9.05 -3.37
N PRO A 488 -1.76 8.86 -4.39
CA PRO A 488 -2.20 7.55 -4.86
C PRO A 488 -1.21 6.96 -5.88
N THR A 489 0.05 6.71 -5.50
CA THR A 489 1.11 6.26 -6.42
C THR A 489 0.76 4.94 -7.11
N THR A 490 0.24 3.95 -6.37
CA THR A 490 -0.22 2.69 -6.96
C THR A 490 -1.37 2.87 -7.94
N ALA A 491 -2.35 3.75 -7.64
CA ALA A 491 -3.48 3.97 -8.53
C ALA A 491 -3.06 4.72 -9.80
N ALA A 492 -2.12 5.66 -9.68
CA ALA A 492 -1.53 6.36 -10.82
C ALA A 492 -0.73 5.41 -11.71
N TYR A 493 0.09 4.52 -11.14
CA TYR A 493 0.77 3.47 -11.90
C TYR A 493 -0.21 2.55 -12.63
N ARG A 494 -1.27 2.09 -11.94
CA ARG A 494 -2.34 1.30 -12.57
C ARG A 494 -3.08 2.06 -13.67
N ALA A 495 -3.14 3.39 -13.60
CA ALA A 495 -3.71 4.22 -14.66
C ALA A 495 -2.79 4.30 -15.87
N ALA A 496 -1.47 4.44 -15.68
CA ALA A 496 -0.51 4.33 -16.76
C ALA A 496 -0.60 2.98 -17.47
N LEU A 497 -0.68 1.87 -16.70
CA LEU A 497 -0.81 0.52 -17.27
C LEU A 497 -2.04 0.34 -18.18
N ARG A 498 -3.10 1.12 -17.99
CA ARG A 498 -4.29 1.06 -18.86
C ARG A 498 -4.01 1.56 -20.28
N LEU A 499 -2.99 2.39 -20.48
CA LEU A 499 -2.55 2.80 -21.83
C LEU A 499 -1.98 1.63 -22.65
N ARG A 500 -1.73 0.46 -22.05
CA ARG A 500 -1.32 -0.72 -22.83
C ARG A 500 -2.39 -1.15 -23.83
N SER A 501 -3.68 -0.86 -23.59
CA SER A 501 -4.74 -1.18 -24.55
C SER A 501 -4.68 -0.34 -25.82
N SER A 502 -4.02 0.81 -25.80
CA SER A 502 -3.73 1.63 -26.99
C SER A 502 -2.34 1.34 -27.58
N GLY A 503 -1.65 0.31 -27.10
CA GLY A 503 -0.35 -0.12 -27.62
C GLY A 503 0.87 0.53 -26.95
N ALA A 504 0.66 1.34 -25.89
CA ALA A 504 1.74 1.92 -25.11
C ALA A 504 2.52 0.88 -24.31
N ILE A 505 3.83 1.06 -24.22
CA ILE A 505 4.72 0.24 -23.39
C ILE A 505 4.83 0.95 -22.03
N VAL A 506 4.66 0.23 -20.93
CA VAL A 506 4.72 0.83 -19.58
C VAL A 506 5.58 -0.04 -18.69
N GLU A 507 6.70 0.51 -18.25
CA GLU A 507 7.66 -0.19 -17.40
C GLU A 507 7.83 0.54 -16.07
N LYS A 508 7.99 -0.25 -15.00
CA LYS A 508 8.28 0.28 -13.66
C LYS A 508 9.78 0.21 -13.44
N GLN A 509 10.39 1.34 -13.08
CA GLN A 509 11.83 1.47 -12.95
C GLN A 509 12.22 1.76 -11.50
N ASN A 510 13.14 1.00 -10.92
CA ASN A 510 13.52 1.15 -9.51
C ASN A 510 14.13 2.52 -9.17
N GLU A 511 14.67 3.21 -10.17
CA GLU A 511 15.34 4.51 -10.05
C GLU A 511 14.85 5.49 -11.13
N CYS A 512 13.76 6.21 -10.87
CA CYS A 512 13.52 7.48 -11.56
C CYS A 512 13.39 8.57 -10.51
N ARG A 513 14.42 9.41 -10.39
CA ARG A 513 14.35 10.67 -9.68
C ARG A 513 14.48 11.78 -10.72
N THR A 514 13.47 12.64 -10.85
CA THR A 514 13.53 13.76 -11.81
C THR A 514 14.54 14.85 -11.43
N SER A 515 15.12 14.80 -10.23
CA SER A 515 16.20 15.70 -9.81
C SER A 515 17.55 15.45 -10.49
N SER A 516 17.66 14.44 -11.35
CA SER A 516 18.88 14.05 -12.10
C SER A 516 18.59 13.88 -13.60
N SER A 517 17.74 14.75 -14.15
CA SER A 517 16.99 14.60 -15.42
C SER A 517 17.79 14.54 -16.73
N VAL A 518 19.11 14.44 -16.72
CA VAL A 518 19.91 14.20 -17.95
C VAL A 518 20.65 12.86 -17.89
N VAL A 519 21.26 12.55 -16.73
CA VAL A 519 21.97 11.27 -16.52
C VAL A 519 21.00 10.09 -16.54
N THR A 520 19.80 10.25 -15.97
CA THR A 520 18.81 9.17 -15.91
C THR A 520 18.16 8.88 -17.28
N VAL A 521 18.01 9.88 -18.15
CA VAL A 521 17.57 9.65 -19.54
C VAL A 521 18.68 8.93 -20.33
N MET A 522 19.95 9.30 -20.14
CA MET A 522 21.07 8.57 -20.78
C MET A 522 21.24 7.12 -20.26
N GLU A 523 20.95 6.86 -18.99
CA GLU A 523 20.89 5.48 -18.47
C GLU A 523 19.69 4.70 -19.01
N MET A 524 18.54 5.35 -19.24
CA MET A 524 17.40 4.74 -19.94
C MET A 524 17.78 4.33 -21.37
N TRP A 525 18.54 5.16 -22.08
CA TRP A 525 19.06 4.82 -23.41
C TRP A 525 20.10 3.68 -23.36
N ARG A 526 20.97 3.64 -22.33
CA ARG A 526 21.92 2.52 -22.12
C ARG A 526 21.23 1.20 -21.79
N LEU A 527 20.16 1.22 -20.99
CA LEU A 527 19.42 0.01 -20.63
C LEU A 527 18.55 -0.48 -21.79
N ALA A 528 17.94 0.43 -22.56
CA ALA A 528 17.27 0.09 -23.81
C ALA A 528 18.27 -0.50 -24.84
N GLY A 529 19.49 0.05 -24.95
CA GLY A 529 20.55 -0.50 -25.80
C GLY A 529 21.00 -1.91 -25.41
N ARG A 530 21.09 -2.21 -24.10
CA ARG A 530 21.41 -3.56 -23.60
C ARG A 530 20.29 -4.58 -23.85
N ALA A 531 19.03 -4.16 -23.72
CA ALA A 531 17.88 -5.01 -24.03
C ALA A 531 17.76 -5.33 -25.53
N CYS A 532 18.29 -4.47 -26.40
CA CYS A 532 18.30 -4.64 -27.85
C CYS A 532 19.61 -5.24 -28.41
N GLY A 533 20.57 -5.62 -27.56
CA GLY A 533 21.83 -6.24 -27.99
C GLY A 533 22.83 -5.33 -28.70
N CYS A 534 22.65 -4.00 -28.65
CA CYS A 534 23.55 -3.05 -29.33
C CYS A 534 24.65 -2.56 -28.38
N SER A 535 25.92 -2.80 -28.68
CA SER A 535 27.06 -2.21 -27.97
C SER A 535 27.26 -0.76 -28.42
N TRP A 536 26.92 0.20 -27.57
CA TRP A 536 27.27 1.61 -27.79
C TRP A 536 28.59 1.91 -27.10
N ASP A 537 29.61 2.23 -27.90
CA ASP A 537 30.97 2.48 -27.43
C ASP A 537 31.11 3.88 -26.80
N GLN A 538 31.98 4.02 -25.81
CA GLN A 538 31.96 5.10 -24.80
C GLN A 538 32.41 6.49 -25.29
N HIS A 539 32.76 6.69 -26.56
CA HIS A 539 33.60 7.83 -26.94
C HIS A 539 32.91 9.09 -27.50
N GLN A 540 31.60 9.12 -27.70
CA GLN A 540 30.94 10.33 -28.26
C GLN A 540 29.74 10.81 -27.43
N THR A 541 29.99 11.42 -26.27
CA THR A 541 29.20 12.56 -25.73
C THR A 541 29.78 13.02 -24.38
N ARG A 542 30.58 14.09 -24.40
CA ARG A 542 30.89 14.88 -23.19
C ARG A 542 30.56 16.34 -23.47
N THR A 543 29.44 16.81 -22.93
CA THR A 543 29.20 18.24 -22.68
C THR A 543 28.77 18.37 -21.22
N LEU A 544 29.64 19.01 -20.42
CA LEU A 544 29.51 19.17 -18.97
C LEU A 544 28.72 20.45 -18.66
N LEU A 545 27.73 20.36 -17.77
CA LEU A 545 26.99 21.51 -17.24
C LEU A 545 27.37 21.70 -15.77
N VAL A 546 28.06 22.80 -15.46
CA VAL A 546 28.48 23.16 -14.09
C VAL A 546 27.34 23.90 -13.40
N LEU A 547 26.94 23.42 -12.21
CA LEU A 547 26.03 24.15 -11.31
C LEU A 547 26.86 24.94 -10.29
N ALA A 548 26.74 26.27 -10.32
CA ALA A 548 27.24 27.12 -9.24
C ALA A 548 26.20 27.16 -8.09
N PRO A 549 26.61 27.11 -6.81
CA PRO A 549 25.69 27.16 -5.68
C PRO A 549 25.16 28.60 -5.50
N ALA A 550 23.82 28.76 -5.51
CA ALA A 550 23.19 30.01 -5.09
C ALA A 550 22.83 29.94 -3.60
N HIS A 551 23.34 30.90 -2.84
CA HIS A 551 22.99 31.13 -1.44
C HIS A 551 21.50 31.50 -1.27
N HIS A 552 21.03 31.26 -0.06
CA HIS A 552 19.66 31.35 0.42
C HIS A 552 18.76 32.46 -0.18
N SER A 553 17.50 32.07 -0.45
CA SER A 553 16.28 32.90 -0.43
C SER A 553 15.60 33.39 -1.73
N SER A 554 15.88 32.84 -2.91
CA SER A 554 14.99 33.09 -4.06
C SER A 554 14.82 31.89 -5.01
N ARG A 555 13.64 31.79 -5.64
CA ARG A 555 13.25 30.70 -6.56
C ARG A 555 14.29 30.56 -7.68
N PRO A 556 14.66 29.33 -8.10
CA PRO A 556 15.56 29.16 -9.23
C PRO A 556 14.90 29.69 -10.51
N ARG A 557 15.55 30.65 -11.17
CA ARG A 557 15.26 31.03 -12.56
C ARG A 557 16.29 30.37 -13.45
N PHE A 558 15.84 29.62 -14.45
CA PHE A 558 16.70 29.04 -15.48
C PHE A 558 16.98 30.10 -16.56
N ARG A 559 18.25 30.36 -16.85
CA ARG A 559 18.67 31.11 -18.05
C ARG A 559 19.79 30.33 -18.73
N TRP A 560 19.64 30.09 -20.02
CA TRP A 560 20.71 29.60 -20.89
C TRP A 560 21.54 30.78 -21.40
N ARG A 561 22.87 30.63 -21.45
CA ARG A 561 23.75 31.50 -22.25
C ARG A 561 24.46 30.63 -23.30
N PRO A 562 24.61 31.09 -24.56
CA PRO A 562 25.44 30.40 -25.54
C PRO A 562 26.92 30.51 -25.16
N LEU A 563 27.68 29.42 -25.31
CA LEU A 563 29.14 29.43 -25.25
C LEU A 563 29.69 29.74 -26.65
N THR A 564 30.21 30.94 -26.83
CA THR A 564 31.12 31.28 -27.93
C THR A 564 32.55 31.00 -27.48
N ASP A 565 33.02 29.75 -27.58
CA ASP A 565 34.43 29.42 -27.38
C ASP A 565 35.10 29.15 -28.75
N PRO A 566 36.05 29.99 -29.19
CA PRO A 566 36.73 29.86 -30.48
C PRO A 566 37.63 28.63 -30.62
N ARG A 567 37.84 27.82 -29.57
CA ARG A 567 38.81 26.71 -29.58
C ARG A 567 38.30 25.39 -30.17
N CYS A 568 37.03 25.31 -30.59
CA CYS A 568 36.46 24.09 -31.20
C CYS A 568 36.45 24.10 -32.75
N GLN A 569 37.10 25.06 -33.41
CA GLN A 569 37.34 25.03 -34.85
C GLN A 569 38.74 24.50 -35.16
N ARG A 570 38.92 23.18 -35.11
CA ARG A 570 39.92 22.44 -35.88
C ARG A 570 39.75 20.97 -35.53
N LEU A 571 39.12 20.23 -36.44
CA LEU A 571 39.30 18.80 -36.71
C LEU A 571 38.28 18.44 -37.79
N ALA A 572 38.67 18.64 -39.04
CA ALA A 572 38.09 17.93 -40.18
C ALA A 572 39.14 16.94 -40.66
N PRO A 573 38.75 15.74 -41.12
CA PRO A 573 39.55 15.03 -42.08
C PRO A 573 38.78 14.75 -43.37
N THR A 574 39.54 14.89 -44.46
CA THR A 574 39.40 14.27 -45.78
C THR A 574 38.98 12.82 -45.74
#